data_AF-A0A842KU25-F1
#
_entry.id   AF-A0A842KU25-F1
#
_cell.length_a   1.000
_cell.length_b   1.000
_cell.length_c   1.000
_cell.angle_alpha   90.00
_cell.angle_beta   90.00
_cell.angle_gamma   90.00
#
_symmetry.space_group_name_H-M   'P 1'
#
loop_
_entity.id
_entity.type
_entity.pdbx_description
1 polymer ?
#
loop_
_entity_poly.entity_id
_entity_poly.type
_entity_poly.pdbx_seq_one_letter_code
_entity_poly.pdbx_strand_id
1 'polypeptide(L)'
;MKKAAIFIILVIIFVGYVHFTTANGEFEPLGRLAFVKLANPDMYPGHPHSRLLAEYARSHGSKCALVVHYGGSSNYRSYMEGDILILQLAYVEKKPYTTRINWSEVWDEGINGVPADKWTYRTDGIEFQTLDEALAYIMKRAKENGQEGPIPLVYHGTVRDGDIIINQGCGFPLYYHIIRSQYGPLEAYYYVVKGFFYPYIYNPYRSFEIKNAEALQYYYTHSMLDYE
;
A
#
# COMPACT_ATOMS: atom_id res chain seq x y z
N MET A 1 -35.73 5.66 16.17
CA MET A 1 -34.90 6.80 16.64
C MET A 1 -33.85 6.40 17.67
N LYS A 2 -34.18 5.81 18.83
CA LYS A 2 -33.17 5.40 19.85
C LYS A 2 -32.08 4.45 19.33
N LYS A 3 -32.44 3.42 18.55
CA LYS A 3 -31.48 2.46 17.97
C LYS A 3 -30.52 3.10 16.96
N ALA A 4 -31.01 4.04 16.16
CA ALA A 4 -30.19 4.78 15.19
C ALA A 4 -29.18 5.70 15.91
N ALA A 5 -29.60 6.37 16.98
CA ALA A 5 -28.70 7.18 17.79
C ALA A 5 -27.60 6.33 18.46
N ILE A 6 -27.96 5.18 19.04
CA ILE A 6 -26.98 4.24 19.63
C ILE A 6 -25.98 3.78 18.56
N PHE A 7 -26.46 3.40 17.37
CA PHE A 7 -25.59 2.99 16.27
C PHE A 7 -24.62 4.10 15.86
N ILE A 8 -25.11 5.34 15.69
CA ILE A 8 -24.26 6.50 15.35
C ILE A 8 -23.20 6.73 16.43
N ILE A 9 -23.57 6.67 17.70
CA ILE A 9 -22.61 6.83 18.82
C ILE A 9 -21.53 5.75 18.75
N LEU A 10 -21.90 4.49 18.52
CA LEU A 10 -20.93 3.40 18.37
C LEU A 10 -19.99 3.63 17.18
N VAL A 11 -20.50 4.10 16.05
CA VAL A 11 -19.67 4.45 14.88
C VAL A 11 -18.70 5.58 15.22
N ILE A 12 -19.16 6.64 15.91
CA ILE A 12 -18.29 7.76 16.30
C ILE A 12 -17.19 7.29 17.27
N ILE A 13 -17.55 6.50 18.29
CA ILE A 13 -16.58 5.93 19.24
C ILE A 13 -15.57 5.06 18.48
N PHE A 14 -16.04 4.22 17.56
CA PHE A 14 -15.18 3.36 16.75
C PHE A 14 -14.21 4.17 15.88
N VAL A 15 -14.71 5.16 15.13
CA VAL A 15 -13.86 6.02 14.27
C VAL A 15 -12.86 6.82 15.10
N GLY A 16 -13.28 7.33 16.26
CA GLY A 16 -12.40 8.03 17.20
C GLY A 16 -11.30 7.12 17.77
N TYR A 17 -11.67 5.89 18.16
CA TYR A 17 -10.72 4.88 18.62
C TYR A 17 -9.67 4.55 17.54
N VAL A 18 -10.12 4.27 16.31
CA VAL A 18 -9.21 3.97 15.18
C VAL A 18 -8.26 5.13 14.89
N HIS A 19 -8.74 6.38 14.90
CA HIS A 19 -7.86 7.53 14.69
C HIS A 19 -6.83 7.66 15.81
N PHE A 20 -7.24 7.47 17.06
CA PHE A 20 -6.36 7.57 18.21
C PHE A 20 -5.25 6.50 18.20
N THR A 21 -5.58 5.25 17.84
CA THR A 21 -4.59 4.18 17.78
C THR A 21 -3.58 4.39 16.66
N THR A 22 -4.01 4.89 15.50
CA THR A 22 -3.08 5.15 14.38
C THR A 22 -2.30 6.46 14.48
N ALA A 23 -2.82 7.48 15.16
CA ALA A 23 -2.12 8.76 15.29
C ALA A 23 -0.79 8.65 16.05
N ASN A 24 -0.66 7.64 16.91
CA ASN A 24 0.55 7.35 17.68
C ASN A 24 1.37 6.19 17.08
N GLY A 25 1.01 5.75 15.89
CA GLY A 25 1.62 4.60 15.22
C GLY A 25 2.85 4.90 14.38
N GLU A 26 3.52 3.85 13.92
CA GLU A 26 4.66 3.98 13.00
C GLU A 26 4.24 4.38 11.57
N PHE A 27 3.00 4.07 11.19
CA PHE A 27 2.48 4.25 9.83
C PHE A 27 1.16 5.01 9.80
N GLU A 28 0.98 5.88 8.81
CA GLU A 28 -0.31 6.48 8.46
C GLU A 28 -0.92 5.68 7.29
N PRO A 29 -1.93 4.83 7.50
CA PRO A 29 -2.46 4.00 6.42
C PRO A 29 -3.39 4.82 5.50
N LEU A 30 -2.97 4.98 4.25
CA LEU A 30 -3.70 5.74 3.24
C LEU A 30 -4.59 4.85 2.38
N GLY A 31 -4.00 3.79 1.84
CA GLY A 31 -4.70 2.83 0.97
C GLY A 31 -4.05 2.65 -0.39
N ARG A 32 -4.90 2.56 -1.42
CA ARG A 32 -4.47 2.31 -2.80
C ARG A 32 -3.88 3.56 -3.42
N LEU A 33 -2.68 3.45 -3.98
CA LEU A 33 -2.04 4.59 -4.65
C LEU A 33 -2.72 4.92 -6.00
N ALA A 34 -2.88 3.92 -6.87
CA ALA A 34 -3.38 4.08 -8.24
C ALA A 34 -4.17 2.85 -8.72
N PHE A 35 -4.93 3.00 -9.81
CA PHE A 35 -5.74 1.93 -10.40
C PHE A 35 -4.95 1.09 -11.40
N VAL A 36 -4.24 1.74 -12.32
CA VAL A 36 -3.47 1.11 -13.40
C VAL A 36 -2.17 1.85 -13.59
N LYS A 37 -1.14 1.13 -14.04
CA LYS A 37 0.18 1.67 -14.33
C LYS A 37 0.14 2.66 -15.50
N LEU A 38 0.84 3.79 -15.36
CA LEU A 38 0.94 4.82 -16.39
C LEU A 38 2.22 4.72 -17.21
N ALA A 39 3.34 4.32 -16.59
CA ALA A 39 4.63 4.11 -17.25
C ALA A 39 5.45 3.06 -16.49
N ASN A 40 6.36 2.37 -17.19
CA ASN A 40 7.38 1.52 -16.60
C ASN A 40 8.71 2.30 -16.51
N PRO A 41 9.44 2.23 -15.38
CA PRO A 41 9.04 1.67 -14.07
C PRO A 41 8.02 2.56 -13.30
N ASP A 42 7.14 1.94 -12.48
CA ASP A 42 5.96 2.60 -11.84
C ASP A 42 6.28 3.40 -10.58
N MET A 43 7.19 2.85 -9.77
CA MET A 43 7.65 3.45 -8.52
C MET A 43 9.14 3.68 -8.70
N TYR A 44 9.44 4.74 -9.43
CA TYR A 44 10.79 5.21 -9.75
C TYR A 44 10.81 6.75 -9.75
N PRO A 45 11.97 7.39 -9.50
CA PRO A 45 12.08 8.84 -9.54
C PRO A 45 11.48 9.44 -10.81
N GLY A 46 10.63 10.45 -10.63
CA GLY A 46 9.97 11.18 -11.71
C GLY A 46 8.65 10.57 -12.19
N HIS A 47 8.29 9.36 -11.78
CA HIS A 47 7.04 8.73 -12.20
C HIS A 47 5.82 9.45 -11.58
N PRO A 48 4.70 9.63 -12.32
CA PRO A 48 3.50 10.30 -11.80
C PRO A 48 2.99 9.80 -10.45
N HIS A 49 2.94 8.48 -10.25
CA HIS A 49 2.51 7.90 -8.97
C HIS A 49 3.54 8.09 -7.83
N SER A 50 4.83 8.13 -8.18
CA SER A 50 5.87 8.40 -7.19
C SER A 50 5.82 9.84 -6.72
N ARG A 51 5.71 10.79 -7.66
CA ARG A 51 5.50 12.21 -7.36
C ARG A 51 4.25 12.46 -6.53
N LEU A 52 3.14 11.81 -6.86
CA LEU A 52 1.91 11.88 -6.09
C LEU A 52 2.12 11.48 -4.62
N LEU A 53 2.81 10.35 -4.39
CA LEU A 53 3.10 9.87 -3.04
C LEU A 53 4.06 10.81 -2.29
N ALA A 54 5.08 11.32 -2.97
CA ALA A 54 6.03 12.28 -2.40
C ALA A 54 5.37 13.62 -2.06
N GLU A 55 4.49 14.13 -2.91
CA GLU A 55 3.71 15.34 -2.66
C GLU A 55 2.82 15.20 -1.43
N TYR A 56 2.13 14.05 -1.28
CA TYR A 56 1.36 13.76 -0.08
C TYR A 56 2.24 13.76 1.17
N ALA A 57 3.35 13.03 1.16
CA ALA A 57 4.25 12.96 2.31
C ALA A 57 4.77 14.34 2.70
N ARG A 58 5.20 15.13 1.71
CA ARG A 58 5.68 16.50 1.93
C ARG A 58 4.60 17.41 2.52
N SER A 59 3.37 17.37 2.00
CA SER A 59 2.28 18.22 2.49
C SER A 59 1.84 17.88 3.93
N HIS A 60 2.14 16.67 4.39
CA HIS A 60 1.85 16.20 5.74
C HIS A 60 3.09 16.20 6.66
N GLY A 61 4.19 16.81 6.21
CA GLY A 61 5.42 16.96 7.01
C GLY A 61 6.25 15.68 7.16
N SER A 62 5.91 14.60 6.45
CA SER A 62 6.69 13.36 6.45
C SER A 62 7.91 13.49 5.54
N LYS A 63 9.02 12.85 5.93
CA LYS A 63 10.26 12.76 5.12
C LYS A 63 10.34 11.48 4.30
N CYS A 64 9.46 10.53 4.59
CA CYS A 64 9.39 9.24 3.93
C CYS A 64 7.96 8.91 3.53
N ALA A 65 7.82 7.98 2.60
CA ALA A 65 6.57 7.28 2.34
C ALA A 65 6.88 5.82 2.02
N LEU A 66 6.07 4.90 2.51
CA LEU A 66 6.19 3.47 2.27
C LEU A 66 5.17 3.02 1.22
N VAL A 67 5.66 2.47 0.11
CA VAL A 67 4.85 1.74 -0.86
C VAL A 67 5.09 0.24 -0.71
N VAL A 68 4.00 -0.51 -0.62
CA VAL A 68 4.06 -1.97 -0.51
C VAL A 68 3.59 -2.68 -1.77
N HIS A 69 4.17 -3.85 -2.02
CA HIS A 69 4.00 -4.63 -3.24
C HIS A 69 3.81 -6.12 -2.95
N TYR A 70 3.20 -6.83 -3.90
CA TYR A 70 3.49 -8.26 -4.06
C TYR A 70 4.76 -8.41 -4.90
N GLY A 71 5.71 -9.17 -4.37
CA GLY A 71 7.06 -9.37 -4.85
C GLY A 71 7.16 -10.20 -6.12
N GLY A 72 7.84 -9.67 -7.13
CA GLY A 72 8.31 -10.38 -8.32
C GLY A 72 9.84 -10.45 -8.35
N SER A 73 10.44 -10.35 -9.53
CA SER A 73 11.89 -10.38 -9.73
C SER A 73 12.61 -9.06 -9.39
N SER A 74 11.89 -7.99 -9.07
CA SER A 74 12.49 -6.71 -8.70
C SER A 74 13.21 -6.76 -7.35
N ASN A 75 14.16 -5.85 -7.16
CA ASN A 75 14.88 -5.67 -5.90
C ASN A 75 14.17 -4.72 -4.92
N TYR A 76 13.11 -4.03 -5.36
CA TYR A 76 12.34 -3.09 -4.53
C TYR A 76 13.23 -2.07 -3.83
N ARG A 77 14.10 -1.44 -4.61
CA ARG A 77 15.04 -0.43 -4.12
C ARG A 77 14.30 0.85 -3.73
N SER A 78 14.53 1.31 -2.50
CA SER A 78 14.11 2.61 -2.01
C SER A 78 14.89 3.72 -2.69
N TYR A 79 14.26 4.86 -2.95
CA TYR A 79 14.86 5.97 -3.70
C TYR A 79 14.32 7.32 -3.26
N MET A 80 15.03 8.40 -3.62
CA MET A 80 14.58 9.77 -3.38
C MET A 80 13.69 10.25 -4.53
N GLU A 81 12.50 10.77 -4.20
CA GLU A 81 11.67 11.58 -5.08
C GLU A 81 11.72 13.03 -4.58
N GLY A 82 12.65 13.80 -5.15
CA GLY A 82 13.04 15.09 -4.58
C GLY A 82 13.65 14.94 -3.19
N ASP A 83 12.99 15.51 -2.18
CA ASP A 83 13.39 15.49 -0.77
C ASP A 83 12.70 14.39 0.07
N ILE A 84 11.84 13.56 -0.56
CA ILE A 84 11.13 12.47 0.11
C ILE A 84 11.77 11.13 -0.22
N LEU A 85 12.05 10.33 0.80
CA LEU A 85 12.48 8.94 0.62
C LEU A 85 11.27 8.03 0.39
N ILE A 86 11.15 7.50 -0.82
CA ILE A 86 10.18 6.45 -1.13
C ILE A 86 10.79 5.11 -0.74
N LEU A 87 10.28 4.57 0.36
CA LEU A 87 10.58 3.25 0.88
C LEU A 87 9.74 2.23 0.11
N GLN A 88 10.36 1.15 -0.36
CA GLN A 88 9.64 0.06 -1.03
C GLN A 88 9.75 -1.22 -0.22
N LEU A 89 8.64 -1.93 -0.03
CA LEU A 89 8.64 -3.23 0.62
C LEU A 89 7.76 -4.21 -0.15
N ALA A 90 8.27 -5.40 -0.41
CA ALA A 90 7.55 -6.42 -1.15
C ALA A 90 7.33 -7.69 -0.34
N TYR A 91 6.17 -8.29 -0.58
CA TYR A 91 5.75 -9.57 -0.03
C TYR A 91 5.97 -10.67 -1.04
N VAL A 92 6.90 -11.59 -0.77
CA VAL A 92 7.37 -12.57 -1.75
C VAL A 92 6.84 -13.96 -1.37
N GLU A 93 5.96 -14.54 -2.19
CA GLU A 93 5.51 -15.93 -1.99
C GLU A 93 6.61 -16.90 -2.41
N LYS A 94 6.69 -18.02 -1.70
CA LYS A 94 7.36 -19.23 -2.19
C LYS A 94 6.50 -19.84 -3.32
N LYS A 95 6.63 -19.30 -4.54
CA LYS A 95 6.11 -19.75 -5.87
C LYS A 95 4.96 -20.79 -5.91
N PRO A 96 3.93 -20.62 -6.79
CA PRO A 96 3.87 -19.71 -7.94
C PRO A 96 3.23 -18.34 -7.65
N TYR A 97 3.63 -17.34 -8.42
CA TYR A 97 3.15 -15.96 -8.27
C TYR A 97 1.77 -15.74 -8.91
N THR A 98 0.86 -15.07 -8.20
CA THR A 98 -0.38 -14.53 -8.78
C THR A 98 -0.48 -13.04 -8.53
N THR A 99 -0.91 -12.27 -9.54
CA THR A 99 -1.21 -10.83 -9.41
C THR A 99 -2.66 -10.56 -9.04
N ARG A 100 -3.48 -11.61 -8.91
CA ARG A 100 -4.87 -11.51 -8.46
C ARG A 100 -4.92 -11.65 -6.95
N ILE A 101 -5.66 -10.75 -6.30
CA ILE A 101 -5.93 -10.83 -4.87
C ILE A 101 -6.88 -11.99 -4.62
N ASN A 102 -6.47 -12.90 -3.74
CA ASN A 102 -7.35 -13.89 -3.17
C ASN A 102 -8.04 -13.28 -1.94
N TRP A 103 -9.26 -12.76 -2.11
CA TRP A 103 -10.01 -12.16 -1.00
C TRP A 103 -10.26 -13.14 0.14
N SER A 104 -10.49 -14.42 -0.17
CA SER A 104 -10.70 -15.45 0.84
C SER A 104 -9.47 -15.62 1.72
N GLU A 105 -8.27 -15.53 1.12
CA GLU A 105 -7.00 -15.57 1.85
C GLU A 105 -6.79 -14.33 2.71
N VAL A 106 -7.14 -13.13 2.22
CA VAL A 106 -7.08 -11.91 3.04
C VAL A 106 -7.96 -12.04 4.29
N TRP A 107 -9.16 -12.60 4.15
CA TRP A 107 -10.05 -12.84 5.29
C TRP A 107 -9.54 -13.96 6.20
N ASP A 108 -9.03 -15.05 5.64
CA ASP A 108 -8.50 -16.17 6.41
C ASP A 108 -7.27 -15.74 7.23
N GLU A 109 -6.28 -15.15 6.58
CA GLU A 109 -5.09 -14.56 7.23
C GLU A 109 -5.51 -13.41 8.17
N GLY A 110 -6.60 -12.73 7.84
CA GLY A 110 -7.23 -11.69 8.65
C GLY A 110 -8.08 -12.15 9.82
N ILE A 111 -8.32 -13.43 9.99
CA ILE A 111 -9.00 -13.97 11.18
C ILE A 111 -8.02 -14.83 11.95
N ASN A 112 -7.27 -15.66 11.24
CA ASN A 112 -6.41 -16.70 11.79
C ASN A 112 -4.93 -16.29 11.90
N GLY A 113 -4.55 -15.14 11.33
CA GLY A 113 -3.15 -14.72 11.25
C GLY A 113 -2.46 -15.30 10.01
N VAL A 114 -1.30 -14.73 9.67
CA VAL A 114 -0.55 -15.13 8.48
C VAL A 114 0.29 -16.38 8.77
N PRO A 115 0.29 -17.40 7.89
CA PRO A 115 1.16 -18.55 8.04
C PRO A 115 2.64 -18.16 8.05
N ALA A 116 3.37 -18.58 9.09
CA ALA A 116 4.76 -18.17 9.33
C ALA A 116 5.75 -18.62 8.24
N ASP A 117 5.42 -19.64 7.46
CA ASP A 117 6.31 -20.27 6.48
C ASP A 117 5.98 -19.95 5.03
N LYS A 118 4.91 -19.19 4.78
CA LYS A 118 4.40 -18.94 3.43
C LYS A 118 5.13 -17.81 2.71
N TRP A 119 5.56 -16.80 3.45
CA TRP A 119 6.01 -15.54 2.89
C TRP A 119 7.37 -15.10 3.39
N THR A 120 8.14 -14.46 2.51
CA THR A 120 9.32 -13.67 2.87
C THR A 120 9.11 -12.21 2.45
N TYR A 121 10.01 -11.32 2.88
CA TYR A 121 9.89 -9.89 2.63
C TYR A 121 11.14 -9.38 1.93
N ARG A 122 11.00 -8.49 0.95
CA ARG A 122 12.15 -7.94 0.22
C ARG A 122 12.09 -6.42 0.12
N THR A 123 13.21 -5.76 0.42
CA THR A 123 13.43 -4.33 0.22
C THR A 123 14.91 -4.06 0.00
N ASP A 124 15.26 -3.10 -0.85
CA ASP A 124 16.66 -2.73 -1.14
C ASP A 124 17.55 -3.93 -1.56
N GLY A 125 16.95 -4.96 -2.18
CA GLY A 125 17.61 -6.20 -2.58
C GLY A 125 17.91 -7.18 -1.44
N ILE A 126 17.50 -6.86 -0.21
CA ILE A 126 17.68 -7.70 0.98
C ILE A 126 16.39 -8.50 1.22
N GLU A 127 16.52 -9.79 1.49
CA GLU A 127 15.41 -10.65 1.89
C GLU A 127 15.39 -10.90 3.40
N PHE A 128 14.20 -10.79 3.99
CA PHE A 128 13.93 -10.99 5.40
C PHE A 128 12.93 -12.13 5.59
N GLN A 129 13.09 -12.89 6.67
CA GLN A 129 12.23 -14.04 6.93
C GLN A 129 10.94 -13.63 7.65
N THR A 130 10.97 -12.51 8.38
CA THR A 130 9.82 -12.01 9.14
C THR A 130 9.45 -10.59 8.75
N LEU A 131 8.19 -10.22 8.98
CA LEU A 131 7.73 -8.85 8.75
C LEU A 131 8.46 -7.88 9.68
N ASP A 132 8.64 -8.27 10.95
CA ASP A 132 9.29 -7.44 11.96
C ASP A 132 10.72 -7.07 11.57
N GLU A 133 11.51 -8.02 11.04
CA GLU A 133 12.86 -7.75 10.52
C GLU A 133 12.83 -6.73 9.38
N ALA A 134 11.90 -6.91 8.44
CA ALA A 134 11.76 -6.02 7.30
C ALA A 134 11.31 -4.61 7.73
N LEU A 135 10.33 -4.50 8.61
CA LEU A 135 9.86 -3.22 9.15
C LEU A 135 10.95 -2.54 9.98
N ALA A 136 11.72 -3.27 10.79
CA ALA A 136 12.85 -2.71 11.52
C ALA A 136 13.90 -2.11 10.57
N TYR A 137 14.16 -2.74 9.42
CA TYR A 137 15.01 -2.19 8.38
C TYR A 137 14.42 -0.90 7.79
N ILE A 138 13.14 -0.92 7.41
CA ILE A 138 12.42 0.25 6.87
C ILE A 138 12.46 1.43 7.87
N MET A 139 12.19 1.17 9.15
CA MET A 139 12.20 2.19 10.20
C MET A 139 13.60 2.76 10.45
N LYS A 140 14.64 1.90 10.40
CA LYS A 140 16.02 2.37 10.46
C LYS A 140 16.33 3.32 9.29
N ARG A 141 15.98 2.93 8.06
CA ARG A 141 16.17 3.77 6.86
C ARG A 141 15.41 5.09 6.95
N ALA A 142 14.17 5.06 7.44
CA ALA A 142 13.36 6.25 7.63
C ALA A 142 13.99 7.21 8.66
N LYS A 143 14.47 6.67 9.79
CA LYS A 143 15.14 7.45 10.83
C LYS A 143 16.46 8.06 10.33
N GLU A 144 17.24 7.33 9.55
CA GLU A 144 18.45 7.84 8.88
C GLU A 144 18.15 9.01 7.93
N ASN A 145 16.95 9.04 7.34
CA ASN A 145 16.46 10.13 6.49
C ASN A 145 15.77 11.26 7.29
N GLY A 146 15.81 11.22 8.62
CA GLY A 146 15.20 12.23 9.49
C GLY A 146 13.68 12.16 9.56
N GLN A 147 13.09 10.97 9.38
CA GLN A 147 11.65 10.78 9.61
C GLN A 147 11.29 11.05 11.07
N GLU A 148 10.25 11.85 11.26
CA GLU A 148 9.58 12.08 12.54
C GLU A 148 8.09 11.78 12.38
N GLY A 149 7.49 11.11 13.37
CA GLY A 149 6.09 10.71 13.31
C GLY A 149 5.77 9.60 12.29
N PRO A 150 4.48 9.33 12.05
CA PRO A 150 4.04 8.21 11.22
C PRO A 150 4.49 8.34 9.75
N ILE A 151 4.83 7.22 9.12
CA ILE A 151 5.17 7.14 7.70
C ILE A 151 3.90 6.87 6.89
N PRO A 152 3.54 7.73 5.91
CA PRO A 152 2.48 7.44 4.96
C PRO A 152 2.67 6.08 4.29
N LEU A 153 1.67 5.20 4.43
CA LEU A 153 1.68 3.82 3.93
C LEU A 153 0.62 3.66 2.85
N VAL A 154 1.05 3.26 1.65
CA VAL A 154 0.19 2.89 0.52
C VAL A 154 0.52 1.50 0.00
N TYR A 155 -0.46 0.82 -0.58
CA TYR A 155 -0.17 -0.26 -1.51
C TYR A 155 -0.16 0.25 -2.93
N HIS A 156 0.75 -0.31 -3.74
CA HIS A 156 0.97 0.09 -5.12
C HIS A 156 -0.31 0.11 -5.97
N GLY A 157 -1.21 -0.86 -5.78
CA GLY A 157 -2.60 -0.74 -6.26
C GLY A 157 -2.83 -0.99 -7.75
N THR A 158 -1.79 -0.91 -8.58
CA THR A 158 -1.96 -1.04 -10.03
C THR A 158 -2.35 -2.45 -10.43
N VAL A 159 -3.37 -2.56 -11.26
CA VAL A 159 -3.91 -3.82 -11.75
C VAL A 159 -3.42 -4.07 -13.16
N ARG A 160 -2.80 -5.23 -13.39
CA ARG A 160 -2.28 -5.64 -14.69
C ARG A 160 -3.35 -6.25 -15.61
N ASP A 161 -4.36 -6.90 -15.04
CA ASP A 161 -5.45 -7.57 -15.75
C ASP A 161 -6.71 -7.64 -14.87
N GLY A 162 -7.88 -7.65 -15.53
CA GLY A 162 -9.19 -7.74 -14.91
C GLY A 162 -9.77 -6.40 -14.45
N ASP A 163 -10.89 -6.46 -13.74
CA ASP A 163 -11.62 -5.29 -13.26
C ASP A 163 -10.79 -4.49 -12.25
N ILE A 164 -10.46 -3.24 -12.60
CA ILE A 164 -9.61 -2.35 -11.80
C ILE A 164 -10.29 -1.82 -10.53
N ILE A 165 -11.61 -1.93 -10.42
CA ILE A 165 -12.41 -1.49 -9.28
C ILE A 165 -12.45 -2.60 -8.23
N ILE A 166 -12.61 -3.85 -8.66
CA ILE A 166 -12.69 -5.04 -7.80
C ILE A 166 -11.30 -5.52 -7.41
N ASN A 167 -10.37 -5.59 -8.36
CA ASN A 167 -8.99 -5.96 -8.10
C ASN A 167 -8.24 -4.74 -7.52
N GLN A 168 -7.70 -4.90 -6.31
CA GLN A 168 -6.93 -3.85 -5.61
C GLN A 168 -5.42 -3.93 -5.91
N GLY A 169 -5.00 -4.81 -6.82
CA GLY A 169 -3.61 -4.94 -7.23
C GLY A 169 -2.70 -5.62 -6.22
N CYS A 170 -1.41 -5.64 -6.54
CA CYS A 170 -0.45 -6.54 -5.92
C CYS A 170 -0.15 -6.20 -4.44
N GLY A 171 0.02 -4.93 -4.07
CA GLY A 171 0.43 -4.57 -2.71
C GLY A 171 -0.62 -4.77 -1.62
N PHE A 172 -1.87 -5.09 -1.98
CA PHE A 172 -2.99 -5.08 -1.05
C PHE A 172 -2.85 -6.07 0.13
N PRO A 173 -2.45 -7.35 -0.05
CA PRO A 173 -2.30 -8.28 1.06
C PRO A 173 -1.25 -7.83 2.10
N LEU A 174 -0.11 -7.30 1.65
CA LEU A 174 0.93 -6.81 2.55
C LEU A 174 0.48 -5.57 3.33
N TYR A 175 -0.25 -4.67 2.68
CA TYR A 175 -0.82 -3.51 3.36
C TYR A 175 -1.78 -3.93 4.48
N TYR A 176 -2.66 -4.90 4.20
CA TYR A 176 -3.54 -5.46 5.21
C TYR A 176 -2.76 -6.09 6.38
N HIS A 177 -1.74 -6.89 6.07
CA HIS A 177 -0.89 -7.54 7.07
C HIS A 177 -0.20 -6.51 7.97
N ILE A 178 0.45 -5.49 7.41
CA ILE A 178 1.15 -4.46 8.20
C ILE A 178 0.19 -3.76 9.16
N ILE A 179 -0.97 -3.30 8.67
CA ILE A 179 -1.93 -2.57 9.51
C ILE A 179 -2.49 -3.47 10.60
N ARG A 180 -2.78 -4.73 10.28
CA ARG A 180 -3.24 -5.71 11.26
C ARG A 180 -2.19 -5.96 12.34
N SER A 181 -0.93 -6.13 11.96
CA SER A 181 0.19 -6.38 12.87
C SER A 181 0.43 -5.18 13.79
N GLN A 182 0.37 -3.97 13.25
CA GLN A 182 0.68 -2.72 13.95
C GLN A 182 -0.49 -2.22 14.82
N TYR A 183 -1.72 -2.34 14.33
CA TYR A 183 -2.89 -1.68 14.92
C TYR A 183 -4.00 -2.64 15.33
N GLY A 184 -4.00 -3.87 14.81
CA GLY A 184 -5.02 -4.86 15.10
C GLY A 184 -6.05 -5.06 13.99
N PRO A 185 -6.91 -6.09 14.14
CA PRO A 185 -7.87 -6.52 13.13
C PRO A 185 -8.89 -5.45 12.71
N LEU A 186 -9.40 -4.69 13.68
CA LEU A 186 -10.52 -3.76 13.44
C LEU A 186 -10.07 -2.55 12.64
N GLU A 187 -8.92 -2.00 13.01
CA GLU A 187 -8.21 -0.93 12.31
C GLU A 187 -7.87 -1.38 10.89
N ALA A 188 -7.37 -2.60 10.71
CA ALA A 188 -7.08 -3.16 9.40
C ALA A 188 -8.32 -3.16 8.49
N TYR A 189 -9.48 -3.59 8.98
CA TYR A 189 -10.72 -3.55 8.19
C TYR A 189 -11.15 -2.14 7.84
N TYR A 190 -11.09 -1.22 8.81
CA TYR A 190 -11.41 0.18 8.56
C TYR A 190 -10.51 0.78 7.46
N TYR A 191 -9.20 0.58 7.54
CA TYR A 191 -8.24 1.14 6.60
C TYR A 191 -8.20 0.43 5.24
N VAL A 192 -8.63 -0.83 5.17
CA VAL A 192 -8.91 -1.50 3.89
C VAL A 192 -10.06 -0.81 3.18
N VAL A 193 -11.21 -0.64 3.86
CA VAL A 193 -12.39 -0.02 3.25
C VAL A 193 -12.11 1.43 2.89
N LYS A 194 -11.54 2.22 3.81
CA LYS A 194 -11.10 3.61 3.54
C LYS A 194 -10.12 3.64 2.36
N GLY A 195 -9.18 2.69 2.33
CA GLY A 195 -8.12 2.63 1.34
C GLY A 195 -8.58 2.34 -0.08
N PHE A 196 -9.73 1.69 -0.28
CA PHE A 196 -10.35 1.52 -1.60
C PHE A 196 -10.79 2.84 -2.22
N PHE A 197 -11.28 3.76 -1.37
CA PHE A 197 -11.78 5.05 -1.82
C PHE A 197 -10.68 6.10 -1.98
N TYR A 198 -9.50 5.87 -1.38
CA TYR A 198 -8.38 6.80 -1.42
C TYR A 198 -8.03 7.31 -2.83
N PRO A 199 -7.82 6.47 -3.87
CA PRO A 199 -7.43 6.96 -5.19
C PRO A 199 -8.58 7.70 -5.89
N TYR A 200 -9.85 7.46 -5.55
CA TYR A 200 -10.96 8.25 -6.10
C TYR A 200 -10.94 9.70 -5.62
N ILE A 201 -10.34 9.95 -4.45
CA ILE A 201 -10.31 11.27 -3.83
C ILE A 201 -8.99 11.96 -4.17
N TYR A 202 -7.86 11.26 -3.99
CA TYR A 202 -6.53 11.86 -3.98
C TYR A 202 -5.71 11.62 -5.25
N ASN A 203 -6.07 10.67 -6.12
CA ASN A 203 -5.36 10.48 -7.37
C ASN A 203 -5.90 11.43 -8.45
N PRO A 204 -5.13 12.43 -8.92
CA PRO A 204 -5.57 13.34 -9.98
C PRO A 204 -5.68 12.63 -11.34
N TYR A 205 -4.99 11.51 -11.53
CA TYR A 205 -5.02 10.72 -12.76
C TYR A 205 -6.18 9.72 -12.80
N ARG A 206 -6.99 9.60 -11.74
CA ARG A 206 -8.07 8.59 -11.62
C ARG A 206 -8.96 8.50 -12.85
N SER A 207 -9.39 9.64 -13.41
CA SER A 207 -10.32 9.66 -14.54
C SER A 207 -9.66 9.17 -15.82
N PHE A 208 -8.37 9.49 -15.99
CA PHE A 208 -7.58 8.99 -17.10
C PHE A 208 -7.33 7.49 -16.96
N GLU A 209 -6.90 7.03 -15.77
CA GLU A 209 -6.65 5.62 -15.50
C GLU A 209 -7.91 4.76 -15.69
N ILE A 210 -9.05 5.19 -15.12
CA ILE A 210 -10.30 4.43 -15.23
C ILE A 210 -10.80 4.40 -16.67
N LYS A 211 -10.77 5.54 -17.37
CA LYS A 211 -11.26 5.61 -18.77
C LYS A 211 -10.41 4.81 -19.73
N ASN A 212 -9.10 4.72 -19.49
CA ASN A 212 -8.15 4.03 -20.36
C ASN A 212 -7.66 2.70 -19.78
N ALA A 213 -8.37 2.14 -18.80
CA ALA A 213 -7.92 0.99 -18.02
C ALA A 213 -7.51 -0.19 -18.89
N GLU A 214 -8.37 -0.59 -19.84
CA GLU A 214 -8.11 -1.72 -20.73
C GLU A 214 -6.87 -1.49 -21.61
N ALA A 215 -6.72 -0.28 -22.16
CA ALA A 215 -5.57 0.07 -23.00
C ALA A 215 -4.27 0.12 -22.19
N LEU A 216 -4.30 0.70 -20.98
CA LEU A 216 -3.15 0.77 -20.09
C LEU A 216 -2.76 -0.63 -19.58
N GLN A 217 -3.72 -1.50 -19.27
CA GLN A 217 -3.48 -2.90 -18.92
C GLN A 217 -2.88 -3.68 -20.10
N TYR A 218 -3.38 -3.45 -21.32
CA TYR A 218 -2.81 -4.01 -22.53
C TYR A 218 -1.35 -3.56 -22.71
N TYR A 219 -1.06 -2.27 -22.61
CA TYR A 219 0.31 -1.76 -22.72
C TYR A 219 1.22 -2.30 -21.62
N TYR A 220 0.71 -2.42 -20.40
CA TYR A 220 1.46 -3.00 -19.28
C TYR A 220 1.82 -4.46 -19.54
N THR A 221 0.88 -5.26 -20.04
CA THR A 221 1.10 -6.69 -20.32
C THR A 221 2.00 -6.94 -21.54
N HIS A 222 2.12 -5.97 -22.45
CA HIS A 222 2.90 -6.07 -23.68
C HIS A 222 4.20 -5.24 -23.66
N SER A 223 4.64 -4.78 -22.49
CA SER A 223 5.85 -3.95 -22.34
C SER A 223 5.86 -2.67 -23.19
N MET A 224 4.68 -2.12 -23.49
CA MET A 224 4.53 -0.89 -24.28
C MET A 224 4.49 0.37 -23.42
N LEU A 225 4.59 0.22 -22.10
CA LEU A 225 4.74 1.31 -21.13
C LEU A 225 6.21 1.62 -20.83
N ASP A 226 7.16 0.92 -21.47
CA ASP A 226 8.60 1.17 -21.36
C ASP A 226 8.94 2.42 -22.17
N TYR A 227 8.72 3.59 -21.58
CA TYR A 227 9.09 4.87 -22.18
C TYR A 227 10.57 5.13 -21.87
N GLU A 228 11.45 4.43 -22.58
CA GLU A 228 12.90 4.75 -22.65
C GLU A 228 13.16 5.95 -23.58
#